data_AF-A0AAJ4S4W0-F1
#
_entry.id   AF-A0AAJ4S4W0-F1
#
_cell.length_a   1.000
_cell.length_b   1.000
_cell.length_c   1.000
_cell.angle_alpha   90.00
_cell.angle_beta   90.00
_cell.angle_gamma   90.00
#
_symmetry.space_group_name_H-M   'P 1'
#
loop_
_entity.id
_entity.type
_entity.pdbx_description
1 polymer ?
#
loop_
_entity_poly.entity_id
_entity_poly.type
_entity_poly.pdbx_seq_one_letter_code
_entity_poly.pdbx_strand_id
1 'polypeptide(L)'
;MFVDGPHVTPLRVIEDSRCPMNARCVWAGRVVLRVKVTGGAWQRTIDLTMGEPVQVADGGLTLVSVTPGKRTDLAIKPRDYRFAFTFEGGF
;
A
#
# COMPACT_ATOMS: atom_id res chain seq x y z
N MET A 1 -6.88 7.56 6.43
CA MET A 1 -8.21 7.18 5.90
C MET A 1 -8.71 5.99 6.70
N PHE A 2 -10.03 5.87 6.91
CA PHE A 2 -10.61 4.67 7.52
C PHE A 2 -10.83 3.60 6.45
N VAL A 3 -10.60 2.34 6.81
CA VAL A 3 -10.74 1.17 5.93
C VAL A 3 -11.49 0.11 6.73
N ASP A 4 -12.83 0.18 6.70
CA ASP A 4 -13.74 -0.76 7.39
C ASP A 4 -13.40 -1.03 8.88
N GLY A 5 -12.85 -0.03 9.57
CA GLY A 5 -12.45 -0.12 10.98
C GLY A 5 -11.17 0.66 11.26
N PRO A 6 -9.97 0.13 10.93
CA PRO A 6 -8.70 0.79 11.18
C PRO A 6 -8.54 2.11 10.41
N HIS A 7 -7.87 3.07 11.05
CA HIS A 7 -7.37 4.28 10.40
C HIS A 7 -5.96 4.04 9.84
N VAL A 8 -5.82 4.03 8.51
CA VAL A 8 -4.57 3.82 7.79
C VAL A 8 -3.99 5.16 7.32
N THR A 9 -2.75 5.42 7.70
CA THR A 9 -1.97 6.60 7.29
C THR A 9 -0.75 6.17 6.51
N PRO A 10 -0.69 6.42 5.19
CA PRO A 10 0.52 6.21 4.41
C PRO A 10 1.67 7.09 4.91
N LEU A 11 2.83 6.50 5.16
CA LEU A 11 4.02 7.25 5.60
C LEU A 11 5.00 7.49 4.45
N ARG A 12 5.37 6.42 3.73
CA ARG A 12 6.27 6.49 2.56
C ARG A 12 6.25 5.21 1.75
N VAL A 13 6.51 5.34 0.45
CA VAL A 13 6.84 4.20 -0.42
C VAL A 13 8.25 3.74 -0.11
N ILE A 14 8.41 2.48 0.28
CA ILE A 14 9.70 1.84 0.55
C ILE A 14 10.29 1.31 -0.75
N GLU A 15 9.45 0.68 -1.57
CA GLU A 15 9.84 0.16 -2.86
C GLU A 15 8.72 0.37 -3.88
N ASP A 16 9.08 0.81 -5.08
CA ASP A 16 8.20 0.77 -6.24
C ASP A 16 9.00 0.27 -7.45
N SER A 17 9.01 -1.06 -7.59
CA SER A 17 9.64 -1.78 -8.70
C SER A 17 8.61 -2.21 -9.76
N ARG A 18 7.37 -1.70 -9.70
CA ARG A 18 6.32 -1.99 -10.69
C ARG A 18 6.85 -1.84 -12.10
N CYS A 19 6.46 -2.77 -12.98
CA CYS A 19 6.86 -2.66 -14.37
C CYS A 19 6.31 -1.35 -14.96
N PRO A 20 7.18 -0.48 -15.51
CA PRO A 20 6.71 0.74 -16.13
C PRO A 20 5.76 0.43 -17.29
N MET A 21 4.70 1.21 -17.42
CA MET A 21 3.68 1.01 -18.45
C MET A 21 4.23 1.13 -19.89
N ASN A 22 5.39 1.77 -20.04
CA ASN A 22 6.10 1.98 -21.30
C ASN A 22 7.37 1.12 -21.42
N ALA A 23 7.49 0.03 -20.65
CA ALA A 23 8.62 -0.89 -20.69
C ALA A 23 8.18 -2.35 -20.77
N ARG A 24 9.11 -3.23 -21.18
CA ARG A 24 8.95 -4.69 -21.11
C ARG A 24 9.80 -5.22 -19.96
N CYS A 25 9.15 -5.71 -18.91
CA CYS A 25 9.85 -6.27 -17.76
C CYS A 25 9.88 -7.80 -17.83
N VAL A 26 11.03 -8.36 -17.47
CA VAL A 26 11.23 -9.80 -17.39
C VAL A 26 10.86 -10.37 -16.00
N TRP A 27 10.79 -9.51 -14.98
CA TRP A 27 10.60 -9.91 -13.57
C TRP A 27 9.34 -9.22 -13.03
N ALA A 28 8.62 -9.89 -12.13
CA ALA A 28 7.46 -9.31 -11.45
C ALA A 28 7.94 -8.22 -10.47
N GLY A 29 7.63 -6.97 -10.77
CA GLY A 29 7.84 -5.85 -9.85
C GLY A 29 6.86 -5.87 -8.70
N ARG A 30 7.17 -5.18 -7.61
CA ARG A 30 6.29 -5.05 -6.44
C ARG A 30 6.23 -3.61 -5.94
N VAL A 31 5.28 -3.34 -5.05
CA VAL A 31 5.25 -2.12 -4.25
C VAL A 31 5.25 -2.51 -2.79
N VAL A 32 6.13 -1.86 -2.01
CA VAL A 32 6.14 -1.96 -0.56
C VAL A 32 5.86 -0.57 0.00
N LEU A 33 4.76 -0.44 0.73
CA LEU A 33 4.32 0.81 1.35
C LEU A 33 4.41 0.72 2.86
N ARG A 34 5.09 1.67 3.49
CA ARG A 34 5.05 1.81 4.95
C ARG A 34 3.83 2.61 5.36
N VAL A 35 3.01 2.03 6.21
CA VAL A 35 1.80 2.66 6.76
C VAL A 35 1.83 2.64 8.29
N LYS A 36 1.18 3.64 8.87
CA LYS A 36 0.78 3.64 10.28
C LYS A 36 -0.70 3.29 10.33
N VAL A 37 -1.02 2.24 11.06
CA VAL A 37 -2.39 1.78 11.30
C VAL A 37 -2.75 2.06 12.75
N THR A 38 -3.90 2.69 12.95
CA THR A 38 -4.44 3.01 14.27
C THR A 38 -5.83 2.38 14.40
N GLY A 39 -6.08 1.67 15.50
CA GLY A 39 -7.37 1.08 15.81
C GLY A 39 -7.66 1.22 17.31
N GLY A 40 -8.80 1.80 17.67
CA GLY A 40 -9.14 2.06 19.08
C GLY A 40 -8.00 2.77 19.84
N ALA A 41 -7.45 2.09 20.85
CA ALA A 41 -6.35 2.59 21.69
C ALA A 41 -4.94 2.15 21.23
N TRP A 42 -4.81 1.40 20.13
CA TRP A 42 -3.51 0.91 19.65
C TRP A 42 -3.11 1.55 18.32
N GLN A 43 -1.80 1.57 18.08
CA GLN A 43 -1.21 2.01 16.82
C GLN A 43 0.01 1.16 16.49
N ARG A 44 0.18 0.81 15.21
CA ARG A 44 1.34 0.05 14.72
C ARG A 44 1.82 0.62 13.39
N THR A 45 3.13 0.57 13.17
CA THR A 45 3.73 0.82 11.85
C THR A 45 4.06 -0.53 11.22
N ILE A 46 3.58 -0.74 9.99
CA ILE A 46 3.80 -1.97 9.23
C ILE A 46 4.15 -1.65 7.77
N ASP A 47 4.78 -2.61 7.12
CA ASP A 47 5.02 -2.57 5.68
C ASP A 47 4.02 -3.48 4.98
N LEU A 48 3.34 -2.93 3.97
CA LEU A 48 2.39 -3.65 3.14
C LEU A 48 2.99 -3.87 1.76
N THR A 49 3.09 -5.13 1.34
CA THR A 49 3.33 -5.48 -0.06
C THR A 49 1.99 -5.47 -0.80
N MET A 50 1.96 -4.84 -1.98
CA MET A 50 0.73 -4.78 -2.78
C MET A 50 0.20 -6.19 -3.11
N GLY A 51 -1.06 -6.44 -2.77
CA GLY A 51 -1.74 -7.74 -2.95
C GLY A 51 -1.51 -8.75 -1.83
N GLU A 52 -0.65 -8.48 -0.85
CA GLU A 52 -0.39 -9.39 0.27
C GLU A 52 -1.12 -8.91 1.53
N PRO A 53 -2.03 -9.72 2.11
CA PRO A 53 -2.72 -9.37 3.34
C PRO A 53 -1.78 -9.44 4.55
N VAL A 54 -1.85 -8.42 5.42
CA VAL A 54 -1.15 -8.40 6.71
C VAL A 54 -2.17 -8.40 7.83
N GLN A 55 -1.99 -9.31 8.80
CA GLN A 55 -2.85 -9.40 9.97
C GLN A 55 -2.74 -8.16 10.85
N VAL A 56 -3.87 -7.53 11.12
CA VAL A 56 -4.04 -6.30 11.88
C VAL A 56 -5.25 -6.48 12.81
N ALA A 57 -4.99 -6.54 14.12
CA ALA A 57 -6.00 -6.89 15.12
C ALA A 57 -6.67 -8.24 14.77
N ASP A 58 -7.95 -8.21 14.42
CA ASP A 58 -8.82 -9.34 14.11
C ASP A 58 -9.13 -9.48 12.61
N GLY A 59 -8.46 -8.72 11.74
CA GLY A 59 -8.64 -8.77 10.29
C GLY A 59 -7.36 -8.66 9.48
N GLY A 60 -7.49 -8.87 8.17
CA GLY A 60 -6.42 -8.71 7.19
C GLY A 60 -6.48 -7.34 6.51
N LEU A 61 -5.41 -6.55 6.61
CA LEU A 61 -5.24 -5.30 5.86
C LEU A 61 -4.41 -5.56 4.61
N THR A 62 -4.92 -5.19 3.44
CA THR A 62 -4.24 -5.38 2.15
C THR A 62 -4.12 -4.07 1.39
N LEU A 63 -2.93 -3.79 0.84
CA LEU A 63 -2.74 -2.74 -0.15
C LEU A 63 -3.19 -3.27 -1.53
N VAL A 64 -4.35 -2.84 -2.02
CA VAL A 64 -4.95 -3.40 -3.24
C VAL A 64 -4.57 -2.66 -4.52
N SER A 65 -4.25 -1.37 -4.42
CA SER A 65 -3.78 -0.61 -5.59
C SER A 65 -2.90 0.58 -5.22
N VAL A 66 -2.02 0.91 -6.17
CA VAL A 66 -1.15 2.08 -6.12
C VAL A 66 -1.24 2.79 -7.46
N THR A 67 -1.56 4.08 -7.45
CA THR A 67 -1.63 4.90 -8.67
C THR A 67 -0.85 6.21 -8.47
N PRO A 68 -0.32 6.84 -9.55
CA PRO A 68 -0.33 6.35 -10.94
C PRO A 68 0.58 5.14 -11.14
N GLY A 69 0.43 4.46 -12.28
CA GLY A 69 1.38 3.44 -12.72
C GLY A 69 2.77 4.03 -12.98
N LYS A 70 3.82 3.23 -12.81
CA LYS A 70 5.19 3.68 -13.05
C LYS A 70 5.41 3.94 -14.54
N ARG A 71 6.24 4.93 -14.87
CA ARG A 71 6.71 5.23 -16.22
C ARG A 71 8.22 5.50 -16.19
N THR A 72 8.94 5.23 -17.28
CA THR A 72 10.39 5.49 -17.34
C THR A 72 10.73 6.95 -17.62
N ASP A 73 9.80 7.71 -18.18
CA ASP A 73 9.98 9.11 -18.58
C ASP A 73 9.53 10.12 -17.52
N LEU A 74 8.85 9.66 -16.46
CA LEU A 74 8.32 10.51 -15.41
C LEU A 74 8.47 9.88 -14.03
N ALA A 75 9.20 10.57 -13.14
CA ALA A 75 9.24 10.23 -11.73
C ALA A 75 7.94 10.67 -11.03
N ILE A 76 7.32 9.76 -10.29
CA ILE A 76 6.12 10.03 -9.49
C ILE A 76 6.54 10.78 -8.22
N LYS A 77 6.01 11.98 -7.99
CA LYS A 77 6.28 12.72 -6.75
C LYS A 77 5.50 12.09 -5.59
N PRO A 78 6.01 12.13 -4.35
CA PRO A 78 5.32 11.56 -3.19
C PRO A 78 3.85 12.00 -3.04
N ARG A 79 3.54 13.27 -3.37
CA ARG A 79 2.19 13.84 -3.30
C ARG A 79 1.21 13.33 -4.36
N ASP A 80 1.73 12.76 -5.44
CA ASP A 80 0.94 12.30 -6.58
C ASP A 80 0.47 10.85 -6.39
N TYR A 81 1.04 10.12 -5.43
CA TYR A 81 0.60 8.78 -5.10
C TYR A 81 -0.83 8.77 -4.53
N ARG A 82 -1.58 7.75 -4.92
CA ARG A 82 -2.85 7.36 -4.32
C ARG A 82 -2.79 5.87 -4.03
N PHE A 83 -3.29 5.49 -2.86
CA PHE A 83 -3.27 4.13 -2.36
C PHE A 83 -4.70 3.71 -2.05
N ALA A 84 -5.07 2.50 -2.46
CA ALA A 84 -6.32 1.88 -2.02
C ALA A 84 -6.01 0.69 -1.13
N PHE A 85 -6.80 0.54 -0.07
CA PHE A 85 -6.68 -0.51 0.91
C PHE A 85 -8.01 -1.23 1.05
N THR A 86 -7.98 -2.49 1.43
CA THR A 86 -9.15 -3.24 1.93
C THR A 86 -8.81 -3.82 3.29
N PHE A 87 -9.81 -3.93 4.15
CA PHE A 87 -9.70 -4.59 5.44
C PHE A 87 -10.79 -5.66 5.54
N GLU A 88 -10.40 -6.89 5.79
CA GLU A 88 -11.30 -8.04 5.89
C GLU A 88 -11.18 -8.64 7.30
N GLY A 89 -12.18 -8.38 8.16
CA GLY A 89 -12.24 -8.79 9.57
C GLY A 89 -13.19 -7.90 10.35
N GLY A 90 -13.31 -8.06 11.68
CA GLY A 90 -14.26 -7.27 12.49
C GLY A 90 -15.46 -8.03 13.06
N PHE A 91 -15.39 -9.36 13.19
CA PHE A 91 -16.50 -10.18 13.71
C PHE A 91 -16.52 -10.28 15.24
#